data_AF-A0A8J6G282-F1
#
_entry.id   AF-A0A8J6G282-F1
#
_cell.length_a   1.000
_cell.length_b   1.000
_cell.length_c   1.000
_cell.angle_alpha   90.00
_cell.angle_beta   90.00
_cell.angle_gamma   90.00
#
_symmetry.space_group_name_H-M   'P 1'
#
loop_
_entity.id
_entity.type
_entity.pdbx_description
1 polymer ?
#
loop_
_entity_poly.entity_id
_entity_poly.type
_entity_poly.pdbx_seq_one_letter_code
_entity_poly.pdbx_strand_id
1 'polypeptide(L)'
;MNTPLQPAVSAGKGAPVSSFSSPISKPAAAALETLAKQSQQIALTHTFMRLKCQHCNHHFATKPELLFYKGRMFLFCGEVCCEEYKRRNKVMALCDYCKIYKVIKDIVRYSGVDKPFCSEVCKTLSAQDFAERWTNCCKMCSYCLQTSANFVENRLEGKLQVFCCEECMSKFTALFYQIARCDACKRQGKLSESLRWRGSIKYFCNLFCVLKFCHHYSVNDPVHKKGAVFTLVVLEESLRTYIPAVVCLGPLLLLIPARS
;
A
#
# COMPACT_ATOMS: atom_id res chain seq x y z
N MET A 1 -20.14 62.59 74.38
CA MET A 1 -19.28 62.18 75.51
C MET A 1 -18.67 60.83 75.17
N ASN A 2 -17.34 60.73 75.35
CA ASN A 2 -16.48 59.54 75.47
C ASN A 2 -16.11 58.69 74.22
N THR A 3 -14.89 58.98 73.72
CA THR A 3 -13.84 58.05 73.24
C THR A 3 -13.36 57.09 74.36
N PRO A 4 -12.44 56.09 74.17
CA PRO A 4 -11.75 55.55 72.97
C PRO A 4 -11.72 53.98 72.91
N LEU A 5 -11.28 53.32 71.83
CA LEU A 5 -9.89 52.84 71.66
C LEU A 5 -9.61 52.49 70.17
N GLN A 6 -8.46 52.97 69.68
CA GLN A 6 -7.70 52.52 68.50
C GLN A 6 -6.40 51.82 69.00
N PRO A 7 -5.50 51.18 68.19
CA PRO A 7 -5.14 51.41 66.76
C PRO A 7 -4.97 50.08 65.94
N ALA A 8 -4.55 49.96 64.67
CA ALA A 8 -3.78 50.76 63.71
C ALA A 8 -4.13 50.29 62.25
N VAL A 9 -4.28 51.18 61.25
CA VAL A 9 -3.32 51.47 60.14
C VAL A 9 -3.07 50.25 59.19
N SER A 10 -3.22 50.26 57.86
CA SER A 10 -3.48 51.31 56.86
C SER A 10 -3.90 50.71 55.50
N ALA A 11 -4.68 51.51 54.77
CA ALA A 11 -4.59 51.83 53.33
C ALA A 11 -4.61 50.73 52.24
N GLY A 12 -5.54 50.89 51.28
CA GLY A 12 -5.32 50.43 49.90
C GLY A 12 -6.58 50.24 49.08
N LYS A 13 -7.02 51.30 48.39
CA LYS A 13 -8.19 51.34 47.48
C LYS A 13 -8.02 50.42 46.27
N GLY A 14 -9.14 49.87 45.78
CA GLY A 14 -9.20 48.91 44.68
C GLY A 14 -8.98 49.46 43.26
N ALA A 15 -8.73 48.50 42.35
CA ALA A 15 -8.98 48.46 40.90
C ALA A 15 -8.61 47.03 40.40
N PRO A 16 -8.71 46.71 39.09
CA PRO A 16 -9.83 46.11 38.39
C PRO A 16 -9.68 44.59 38.11
N VAL A 17 -10.75 43.98 37.61
CA VAL A 17 -10.78 42.61 37.06
C VAL A 17 -9.89 42.54 35.82
N SER A 18 -8.79 41.79 35.88
CA SER A 18 -7.92 41.53 34.72
C SER A 18 -8.31 40.22 34.02
N SER A 19 -8.93 40.35 32.87
CA SER A 19 -9.08 39.28 31.88
C SER A 19 -7.72 38.92 31.29
N PHE A 20 -7.15 37.79 31.73
CA PHE A 20 -5.93 37.22 31.14
C PHE A 20 -6.25 36.42 29.89
N SER A 21 -6.32 37.08 28.74
CA SER A 21 -6.18 36.45 27.43
C SER A 21 -4.73 36.58 26.97
N SER A 22 -3.92 35.57 27.28
CA SER A 22 -2.53 35.52 26.80
C SER A 22 -2.48 35.37 25.27
N PRO A 23 -1.65 36.14 24.56
CA PRO A 23 -1.49 35.99 23.12
C PRO A 23 -0.79 34.66 22.81
N ILE A 24 -1.44 33.82 21.99
CA ILE A 24 -0.87 32.61 21.45
C ILE A 24 0.41 32.99 20.68
N SER A 25 1.54 32.41 21.06
CA SER A 25 2.82 32.64 20.38
C SER A 25 2.72 32.17 18.92
N LYS A 26 3.32 32.95 17.99
CA LYS A 26 3.28 32.71 16.53
C LYS A 26 3.50 31.23 16.10
N PRO A 27 4.39 30.44 16.75
CA PRO A 27 4.56 29.02 16.41
C PRO A 27 3.36 28.13 16.74
N ALA A 28 2.65 28.41 17.84
CA ALA A 28 1.49 27.62 18.27
C ALA A 28 0.25 27.91 17.41
N ALA A 29 0.06 29.16 16.97
CA ALA A 29 -0.97 29.53 16.01
C ALA A 29 -0.73 28.83 14.64
N ALA A 30 0.51 28.81 14.16
CA ALA A 30 0.87 28.11 12.93
C ALA A 30 0.68 26.58 13.03
N ALA A 31 0.96 25.99 14.20
CA ALA A 31 0.71 24.56 14.47
C ALA A 31 -0.79 24.23 14.48
N LEU A 32 -1.61 25.08 15.11
CA LEU A 32 -3.07 24.94 15.11
C LEU A 32 -3.68 25.12 13.71
N GLU A 33 -3.16 26.05 12.90
CA GLU A 33 -3.58 26.22 11.51
C GLU A 33 -3.18 25.02 10.62
N THR A 34 -2.02 24.40 10.86
CA THR A 34 -1.61 23.19 10.13
C THR A 34 -2.43 21.97 10.54
N LEU A 35 -2.78 21.83 11.82
CA LEU A 35 -3.74 20.83 12.31
C LEU A 35 -5.15 21.06 11.75
N ALA A 36 -5.62 22.31 11.67
CA ALA A 36 -6.91 22.66 11.08
C ALA A 36 -6.95 22.38 9.57
N LYS A 37 -5.87 22.69 8.84
CA LYS A 37 -5.72 22.33 7.42
C LYS A 37 -5.65 20.82 7.21
N GLN A 38 -4.95 20.08 8.06
CA GLN A 38 -4.95 18.61 8.04
C GLN A 38 -6.35 18.06 8.32
N SER A 39 -7.05 18.58 9.33
CA SER A 39 -8.41 18.18 9.70
C SER A 39 -9.42 18.46 8.57
N GLN A 40 -9.36 19.65 7.95
CA GLN A 40 -10.20 19.99 6.80
C GLN A 40 -9.88 19.12 5.57
N GLN A 41 -8.60 18.80 5.34
CA GLN A 41 -8.20 17.91 4.26
C GLN A 41 -8.66 16.46 4.49
N ILE A 42 -8.71 16.01 5.76
CA ILE A 42 -9.29 14.74 6.19
C ILE A 42 -10.83 14.77 6.08
N ALA A 43 -11.49 15.86 6.44
CA ALA A 43 -12.94 16.01 6.30
C ALA A 43 -13.37 15.98 4.83
N LEU A 44 -12.60 16.62 3.94
CA LEU A 44 -12.82 16.62 2.49
C LEU A 44 -12.51 15.27 1.83
N THR A 45 -11.52 14.50 2.33
CA THR A 45 -11.30 13.13 1.86
C THR A 45 -12.46 12.20 2.21
N HIS A 46 -13.06 12.36 3.40
CA HIS A 46 -14.19 11.55 3.85
C HIS A 46 -15.51 11.84 3.13
N THR A 47 -15.66 13.04 2.54
CA THR A 47 -16.91 13.46 1.88
C THR A 47 -16.98 13.09 0.40
N PHE A 48 -15.87 13.05 -0.36
CA PHE A 48 -15.97 12.97 -1.83
C PHE A 48 -15.40 11.71 -2.50
N MET A 49 -14.56 10.90 -1.86
CA MET A 49 -14.06 9.68 -2.49
C MET A 49 -14.12 8.47 -1.58
N ARG A 50 -15.17 7.68 -1.78
CA ARG A 50 -15.40 6.42 -1.09
C ARG A 50 -15.20 5.27 -2.06
N LEU A 51 -14.56 4.21 -1.57
CA LEU A 51 -14.43 2.94 -2.26
C LEU A 51 -15.54 2.00 -1.77
N LYS A 52 -15.94 1.04 -2.61
CA LYS A 52 -16.89 0.00 -2.22
C LYS A 52 -16.14 -1.30 -1.91
N CYS A 53 -16.36 -1.86 -0.72
CA CYS A 53 -15.73 -3.13 -0.33
C CYS A 53 -16.35 -4.29 -1.12
N GLN A 54 -15.51 -5.16 -1.69
CA GLN A 54 -15.95 -6.30 -2.49
C GLN A 54 -16.53 -7.47 -1.68
N HIS A 55 -16.39 -7.44 -0.35
CA HIS A 55 -16.96 -8.45 0.53
C HIS A 55 -18.29 -7.99 1.15
N CYS A 56 -18.26 -6.91 1.93
CA CYS A 56 -19.42 -6.44 2.72
C CYS A 56 -20.26 -5.39 2.00
N ASN A 57 -19.86 -4.93 0.81
CA ASN A 57 -20.51 -3.87 0.03
C ASN A 57 -20.58 -2.48 0.70
N HIS A 58 -20.02 -2.31 1.91
CA HIS A 58 -19.94 -1.01 2.56
C HIS A 58 -18.97 -0.06 1.85
N HIS A 59 -19.30 1.23 1.93
CA HIS A 59 -18.45 2.31 1.47
C HIS A 59 -17.43 2.67 2.55
N PHE A 60 -16.18 2.89 2.15
CA PHE A 60 -15.09 3.22 3.06
C PHE A 60 -14.13 4.25 2.45
N ALA A 61 -13.41 4.98 3.30
CA ALA A 61 -12.45 6.02 2.91
C ALA A 61 -11.08 5.82 3.60
N THR A 62 -10.81 4.60 4.06
CA THR A 62 -9.50 4.18 4.60
C THR A 62 -8.64 3.53 3.51
N LYS A 63 -7.36 3.33 3.81
CA LYS A 63 -6.44 2.63 2.91
C LYS A 63 -6.97 1.21 2.65
N PRO A 64 -7.19 0.81 1.39
CA PRO A 64 -7.80 -0.49 1.09
C PRO A 64 -6.80 -1.63 1.29
N GLU A 65 -7.33 -2.76 1.75
CA GLU A 65 -6.68 -4.06 1.58
C GLU A 65 -6.90 -4.55 0.14
N LEU A 66 -5.88 -5.16 -0.46
CA LEU A 66 -5.85 -5.44 -1.91
C LEU A 66 -5.70 -6.93 -2.20
N LEU A 67 -6.47 -7.42 -3.16
CA LEU A 67 -6.29 -8.77 -3.71
C LEU A 67 -6.20 -8.70 -5.23
N PHE A 68 -5.09 -9.18 -5.79
CA PHE A 68 -5.02 -9.47 -7.22
C PHE A 68 -5.46 -10.91 -7.47
N TYR A 69 -6.59 -11.09 -8.16
CA TYR A 69 -7.14 -12.40 -8.44
C TYR A 69 -7.84 -12.42 -9.79
N LYS A 70 -7.62 -13.47 -10.59
CA LYS A 70 -8.21 -13.64 -11.94
C LYS A 70 -8.07 -12.38 -12.82
N GLY A 71 -6.88 -11.76 -12.79
CA GLY A 71 -6.56 -10.58 -13.61
C GLY A 71 -7.12 -9.24 -13.12
N ARG A 72 -7.90 -9.24 -12.01
CA ARG A 72 -8.55 -8.04 -11.45
C ARG A 72 -8.00 -7.70 -10.07
N MET A 73 -8.04 -6.41 -9.73
CA MET A 73 -7.72 -5.91 -8.39
C MET A 73 -9.02 -5.73 -7.61
N PHE A 74 -9.14 -6.43 -6.49
CA PHE A 74 -10.25 -6.30 -5.55
C PHE A 74 -9.83 -5.44 -4.35
N LEU A 75 -10.78 -4.64 -3.87
CA LEU A 75 -10.60 -3.64 -2.81
C LEU A 75 -11.45 -4.04 -1.59
N PHE A 76 -10.84 -4.03 -0.41
CA PHE A 76 -11.54 -4.34 0.85
C PHE A 76 -11.30 -3.24 1.89
N CYS A 77 -12.28 -3.04 2.77
CA CYS A 77 -12.18 -2.07 3.86
C CYS A 77 -11.22 -2.52 4.97
N GLY A 78 -10.72 -3.75 4.92
CA GLY A 78 -9.74 -4.30 5.84
C GLY A 78 -9.45 -5.77 5.57
N GLU A 79 -8.46 -6.29 6.30
CA GLU A 79 -7.96 -7.67 6.18
C GLU A 79 -9.06 -8.71 6.38
N VAL A 80 -9.89 -8.57 7.42
CA VAL A 80 -10.98 -9.50 7.73
C VAL A 80 -11.92 -9.70 6.53
N CYS A 81 -12.31 -8.60 5.87
CA CYS A 81 -13.15 -8.68 4.66
C CYS A 81 -12.44 -9.36 3.49
N CYS A 82 -11.13 -9.13 3.33
CA CYS A 82 -10.32 -9.78 2.32
C CYS A 82 -10.23 -11.29 2.58
N GLU A 83 -9.98 -11.71 3.81
CA GLU A 83 -9.89 -13.12 4.19
C GLU A 83 -11.23 -13.86 4.03
N GLU A 84 -12.33 -13.25 4.49
CA GLU A 84 -13.68 -13.77 4.30
C GLU A 84 -14.00 -13.98 2.81
N TYR A 85 -13.64 -13.00 1.98
CA TYR A 85 -13.81 -13.09 0.53
C TYR A 85 -12.98 -14.24 -0.05
N LYS A 86 -11.70 -14.38 0.32
CA LYS A 86 -10.82 -15.46 -0.17
C LYS A 86 -11.41 -16.84 0.16
N ARG A 87 -11.92 -17.04 1.38
CA ARG A 87 -12.56 -18.30 1.78
C ARG A 87 -13.86 -18.56 1.03
N ARG A 88 -14.78 -17.60 0.99
CA ARG A 88 -16.10 -17.79 0.35
C ARG A 88 -15.97 -18.06 -1.16
N ASN A 89 -15.03 -17.39 -1.83
CA ASN A 89 -14.80 -17.52 -3.27
C ASN A 89 -13.75 -18.60 -3.63
N LYS A 90 -13.29 -19.39 -2.64
CA LYS A 90 -12.29 -20.45 -2.83
C LYS A 90 -11.07 -19.96 -3.63
N VAL A 91 -10.49 -18.84 -3.20
CA VAL A 91 -9.25 -18.31 -3.77
C VAL A 91 -8.10 -19.22 -3.32
N MET A 92 -7.88 -20.29 -4.09
CA MET A 92 -6.95 -21.36 -3.78
C MET A 92 -5.75 -21.35 -4.73
N ALA A 93 -4.61 -21.82 -4.22
CA ALA A 93 -3.42 -22.16 -4.99
C ALA A 93 -2.61 -23.22 -4.22
N LEU A 94 -1.58 -23.76 -4.87
CA LEU A 94 -0.60 -24.62 -4.21
C LEU A 94 0.26 -23.77 -3.28
N CYS A 95 0.26 -24.05 -1.97
CA CYS A 95 1.12 -23.32 -1.03
C CYS A 95 2.60 -23.54 -1.38
N ASP A 96 3.38 -22.45 -1.45
CA ASP A 96 4.79 -22.53 -1.83
C ASP A 96 5.65 -23.25 -0.80
N TYR A 97 5.24 -23.29 0.48
CA TYR A 97 5.96 -24.03 1.52
C TYR A 97 5.49 -25.49 1.63
N CYS A 98 4.29 -25.73 2.15
CA CYS A 98 3.82 -27.08 2.47
C CYS A 98 3.37 -27.91 1.26
N LYS A 99 3.32 -27.31 0.06
CA LYS A 99 2.92 -27.98 -1.19
C LYS A 99 1.52 -28.61 -1.15
N ILE A 100 0.61 -28.06 -0.35
CA ILE A 100 -0.80 -28.46 -0.30
C ILE A 100 -1.67 -27.39 -0.95
N TYR A 101 -2.66 -27.81 -1.74
CA TYR A 101 -3.64 -26.93 -2.36
C TYR A 101 -4.67 -26.45 -1.33
N LYS A 102 -4.64 -25.15 -0.99
CA LYS A 102 -5.47 -24.56 0.07
C LYS A 102 -5.93 -23.15 -0.31
N VAL A 103 -6.85 -22.58 0.47
CA VAL A 103 -7.17 -21.15 0.41
C VAL A 103 -5.91 -20.36 0.80
N ILE A 104 -5.54 -19.40 -0.05
CA ILE A 104 -4.33 -18.61 0.16
C ILE A 104 -4.63 -17.49 1.14
N LYS A 105 -3.74 -17.32 2.13
CA LYS A 105 -3.83 -16.26 3.12
C LYS A 105 -3.02 -15.05 2.70
N ASP A 106 -1.78 -15.27 2.27
CA ASP A 106 -0.87 -14.20 1.86
C ASP A 106 -0.12 -14.57 0.56
N ILE A 107 0.39 -13.56 -0.15
CA ILE A 107 1.23 -13.71 -1.34
C ILE A 107 2.46 -12.81 -1.17
N VAL A 108 3.63 -13.43 -1.02
CA VAL A 108 4.90 -12.71 -0.86
C VAL A 108 5.71 -12.85 -2.14
N ARG A 109 6.41 -11.79 -2.55
CA ARG A 109 7.28 -11.83 -3.74
C ARG A 109 8.72 -12.14 -3.34
N TYR A 110 9.27 -13.19 -3.93
CA TYR A 110 10.66 -13.60 -3.79
C TYR A 110 11.36 -13.51 -5.13
N SER A 111 12.42 -12.70 -5.24
CA SER A 111 13.23 -12.52 -6.46
C SER A 111 12.38 -12.31 -7.72
N GLY A 112 11.31 -11.51 -7.63
CA GLY A 112 10.42 -11.29 -8.78
C GLY A 112 9.42 -12.40 -9.06
N VAL A 113 9.16 -13.33 -8.14
CA VAL A 113 8.13 -14.37 -8.27
C VAL A 113 7.16 -14.30 -7.11
N ASP A 114 5.87 -14.23 -7.40
CA ASP A 114 4.82 -14.22 -6.37
C ASP A 114 4.61 -15.64 -5.84
N LYS A 115 4.75 -15.79 -4.51
CA LYS A 115 4.67 -17.06 -3.79
C LYS A 115 3.45 -17.05 -2.86
N PRO A 116 2.46 -17.92 -3.10
CA PRO A 116 1.27 -18.00 -2.28
C PRO A 116 1.51 -18.83 -1.00
N PHE A 117 0.99 -18.37 0.14
CA PHE A 117 1.10 -19.05 1.42
C PHE A 117 -0.27 -19.26 2.07
N CYS A 118 -0.49 -20.46 2.61
CA CYS A 118 -1.76 -20.80 3.27
C CYS A 118 -1.84 -20.35 4.74
N SER A 119 -0.74 -19.87 5.32
CA SER A 119 -0.68 -19.39 6.70
C SER A 119 0.57 -18.54 6.94
N GLU A 120 0.55 -17.73 8.00
CA GLU A 120 1.74 -17.01 8.49
C GLU A 120 2.89 -17.96 8.84
N VAL A 121 2.58 -19.15 9.38
CA VAL A 121 3.59 -20.17 9.69
C VAL A 121 4.34 -20.61 8.42
N CYS A 122 3.62 -20.97 7.35
CA CYS A 122 4.25 -21.37 6.08
C CYS A 122 5.09 -20.23 5.46
N LYS A 123 4.61 -18.99 5.58
CA LYS A 123 5.32 -17.80 5.10
C LYS A 123 6.62 -17.58 5.88
N THR A 124 6.59 -17.66 7.21
CA THR A 124 7.77 -17.48 8.07
C THR A 124 8.81 -18.58 7.84
N LEU A 125 8.39 -19.85 7.78
CA LEU A 125 9.30 -20.97 7.50
C LEU A 125 9.95 -20.82 6.13
N SER A 126 9.18 -20.44 5.10
CA SER A 126 9.74 -20.16 3.78
C SER A 126 10.75 -19.01 3.77
N ALA A 127 10.54 -17.97 4.58
CA ALA A 127 11.49 -16.86 4.69
C ALA A 127 12.80 -17.27 5.38
N GLN A 128 12.70 -18.14 6.39
CA GLN A 128 13.86 -18.71 7.08
C GLN A 128 14.69 -19.60 6.14
N ASP A 129 14.08 -20.57 5.49
CA ASP A 129 14.75 -21.46 4.53
C ASP A 129 15.41 -20.67 3.40
N PHE A 130 14.76 -19.59 2.94
CA PHE A 130 15.33 -18.68 1.96
C PHE A 130 16.59 -18.00 2.50
N ALA A 131 16.55 -17.48 3.73
CA ALA A 131 17.69 -16.81 4.34
C ALA A 131 18.86 -17.78 4.62
N GLU A 132 18.58 -19.04 4.98
CA GLU A 132 19.61 -20.06 5.22
C GLU A 132 20.33 -20.48 3.93
N ARG A 133 19.63 -20.48 2.80
CA ARG A 133 20.21 -20.81 1.49
C ARG A 133 21.17 -19.75 0.95
N TRP A 134 21.09 -18.51 1.43
CA TRP A 134 21.88 -17.39 0.90
C TRP A 134 22.63 -16.67 2.02
N THR A 135 23.96 -16.79 2.04
CA THR A 135 24.83 -16.09 3.01
C THR A 135 24.56 -14.58 3.03
N ASN A 136 24.38 -13.99 1.84
CA ASN A 136 23.98 -12.59 1.67
C ASN A 136 22.77 -12.53 0.73
N CYS A 137 21.69 -11.90 1.19
CA CYS A 137 20.48 -11.70 0.41
C CYS A 137 19.78 -10.40 0.85
N CYS A 138 18.96 -9.85 -0.04
CA CYS A 138 18.09 -8.73 0.31
C CYS A 138 16.85 -9.29 1.03
N LYS A 139 16.88 -9.32 2.37
CA LYS A 139 15.77 -9.84 3.20
C LYS A 139 14.48 -9.02 3.05
N MET A 140 14.62 -7.71 2.84
CA MET A 140 13.52 -6.78 2.64
C MET A 140 14.04 -5.59 1.84
N CYS A 141 13.70 -5.52 0.56
CA CYS A 141 14.12 -4.39 -0.26
C CYS A 141 13.52 -3.08 0.26
N SER A 142 14.36 -2.09 0.54
CA SER A 142 13.92 -0.77 1.04
C SER A 142 12.95 -0.03 0.11
N TYR A 143 12.94 -0.40 -1.19
CA TYR A 143 11.98 0.09 -2.16
C TYR A 143 10.75 -0.83 -2.27
N CYS A 144 10.89 -2.00 -2.89
CA CYS A 144 9.75 -2.83 -3.29
C CYS A 144 9.29 -3.85 -2.25
N LEU A 145 9.89 -3.85 -1.05
CA LEU A 145 9.53 -4.71 0.08
C LEU A 145 9.53 -6.22 -0.24
N GLN A 146 10.28 -6.64 -1.25
CA GLN A 146 10.42 -8.05 -1.61
C GLN A 146 11.70 -8.62 -0.99
N THR A 147 11.69 -9.92 -0.78
CA THR A 147 12.90 -10.70 -0.50
C THR A 147 13.57 -11.07 -1.82
N SER A 148 14.90 -11.04 -1.89
CA SER A 148 15.64 -11.33 -3.13
C SER A 148 16.99 -11.97 -2.84
N ALA A 149 17.40 -12.93 -3.67
CA ALA A 149 18.73 -13.52 -3.62
C ALA A 149 19.81 -12.50 -3.99
N ASN A 150 19.50 -11.63 -4.96
CA ASN A 150 20.35 -10.49 -5.30
C ASN A 150 20.22 -9.40 -4.23
N PHE A 151 21.32 -8.75 -3.91
CA PHE A 151 21.35 -7.59 -3.04
C PHE A 151 22.31 -6.52 -3.57
N VAL A 152 21.93 -5.26 -3.38
CA VAL A 152 22.73 -4.07 -3.64
C VAL A 152 22.63 -3.19 -2.40
N GLU A 153 23.75 -2.67 -1.92
CA GLU A 153 23.78 -1.79 -0.76
C GLU A 153 24.07 -0.36 -1.17
N ASN A 154 23.48 0.59 -0.45
CA ASN A 154 23.80 2.00 -0.58
C ASN A 154 23.74 2.69 0.78
N ARG A 155 24.63 3.66 1.00
CA ARG A 155 24.60 4.50 2.19
C ARG A 155 23.95 5.85 1.84
N LEU A 156 22.76 6.08 2.37
CA LEU A 156 22.02 7.34 2.21
C LEU A 156 21.97 8.06 3.55
N GLU A 157 22.52 9.28 3.62
CA GLU A 157 22.64 10.08 4.84
C GLU A 157 23.23 9.28 6.03
N GLY A 158 24.27 8.49 5.76
CA GLY A 158 24.92 7.64 6.78
C GLY A 158 24.16 6.36 7.15
N LYS A 159 22.92 6.17 6.68
CA LYS A 159 22.14 4.94 6.92
C LYS A 159 22.35 3.94 5.79
N LEU A 160 22.73 2.72 6.13
CA LEU A 160 22.81 1.60 5.19
C LEU A 160 21.39 1.18 4.74
N GLN A 161 21.19 1.08 3.43
CA GLN A 161 19.98 0.63 2.78
C GLN A 161 20.29 -0.55 1.87
N VAL A 162 19.38 -1.53 1.79
CA VAL A 162 19.54 -2.76 1.00
C VAL A 162 18.43 -2.86 -0.05
N PHE A 163 18.81 -3.19 -1.27
CA PHE A 163 17.92 -3.28 -2.43
C PHE A 163 18.07 -4.60 -3.16
N CYS A 164 17.01 -5.06 -3.83
CA CYS A 164 17.08 -6.28 -4.64
C CYS A 164 17.79 -6.06 -5.99
N CYS A 165 17.95 -4.81 -6.43
CA CYS A 165 18.60 -4.41 -7.68
C CYS A 165 18.88 -2.89 -7.71
N GLU A 166 19.74 -2.46 -8.63
CA GLU A 166 20.09 -1.05 -8.86
C GLU A 166 18.89 -0.18 -9.26
N GLU A 167 17.92 -0.75 -9.98
CA GLU A 167 16.70 -0.04 -10.34
C GLU A 167 15.89 0.34 -9.10
N CYS A 168 15.75 -0.58 -8.14
CA CYS A 168 15.09 -0.31 -6.86
C CYS A 168 15.86 0.72 -6.03
N MET A 169 17.20 0.65 -6.03
CA MET A 169 18.05 1.65 -5.39
C MET A 169 17.80 3.04 -5.99
N SER A 170 17.84 3.16 -7.31
CA SER A 170 17.64 4.43 -8.02
C SER A 170 16.26 5.04 -7.73
N LYS A 171 15.20 4.21 -7.76
CA LYS A 171 13.85 4.65 -7.43
C LYS A 171 13.69 5.06 -5.96
N PHE A 172 14.36 4.37 -5.05
CA PHE A 172 14.37 4.76 -3.63
C PHE A 172 15.10 6.08 -3.41
N THR A 173 16.25 6.27 -4.05
CA THR A 173 16.99 7.55 -4.00
C THR A 173 16.10 8.71 -4.47
N ALA A 174 15.30 8.50 -5.53
CA ALA A 174 14.33 9.48 -5.99
C ALA A 174 13.21 9.77 -4.96
N LEU A 175 12.73 8.76 -4.25
CA LEU A 175 11.77 8.95 -3.14
C LEU A 175 12.39 9.74 -1.98
N PHE A 176 13.62 9.37 -1.62
CA PHE A 176 14.36 9.93 -0.50
C PHE A 176 14.59 11.43 -0.68
N TYR A 177 15.08 11.83 -1.85
CA TYR A 177 15.26 13.24 -2.22
C TYR A 177 13.97 13.94 -2.70
N GLN A 178 12.81 13.28 -2.58
CA GLN A 178 11.49 13.85 -2.91
C GLN A 178 11.37 14.31 -4.37
N ILE A 179 12.16 13.73 -5.27
CA ILE A 179 12.11 13.98 -6.72
C ILE A 179 11.24 12.97 -7.47
N ALA A 180 10.76 11.93 -6.78
CA ALA A 180 9.74 11.02 -7.30
C ALA A 180 8.38 11.71 -7.47
N ARG A 181 7.57 11.21 -8.42
CA ARG A 181 6.23 11.73 -8.70
C ARG A 181 5.17 10.79 -8.14
N CYS A 182 4.12 11.37 -7.56
CA CYS A 182 2.96 10.64 -7.07
C CYS A 182 2.26 9.87 -8.20
N ASP A 183 1.97 8.58 -7.99
CA ASP A 183 1.33 7.73 -8.98
C ASP A 183 -0.11 8.18 -9.34
N ALA A 184 -0.79 8.90 -8.43
CA ALA A 184 -2.14 9.43 -8.66
C ALA A 184 -2.17 10.83 -9.26
N CYS A 185 -1.54 11.81 -8.60
CA CYS A 185 -1.66 13.23 -8.96
C CYS A 185 -0.49 13.75 -9.80
N LYS A 186 0.53 12.92 -10.06
CA LYS A 186 1.73 13.22 -10.85
C LYS A 186 2.62 14.35 -10.34
N ARG A 187 2.25 15.01 -9.24
CA ARG A 187 3.07 16.00 -8.56
C ARG A 187 4.32 15.35 -7.96
N GLN A 188 5.44 16.05 -8.09
CA GLN A 188 6.69 15.73 -7.42
C GLN A 188 6.65 16.21 -5.98
N GLY A 189 7.29 15.47 -5.07
CA GLY A 189 7.45 15.86 -3.67
C GLY A 189 7.46 14.64 -2.73
N LYS A 190 7.25 14.90 -1.44
CA LYS A 190 7.19 13.85 -0.41
C LYS A 190 6.04 12.88 -0.69
N LEU A 191 6.35 11.59 -0.77
CA LEU A 191 5.38 10.50 -0.90
C LEU A 191 5.33 9.72 0.41
N SER A 192 4.25 9.87 1.17
CA SER A 192 4.08 9.27 2.50
C SER A 192 3.31 7.95 2.48
N GLU A 193 2.65 7.63 1.37
CA GLU A 193 1.80 6.45 1.24
C GLU A 193 2.31 5.55 0.13
N SER A 194 2.10 4.24 0.29
CA SER A 194 2.42 3.24 -0.73
C SER A 194 1.39 2.11 -0.76
N LEU A 195 1.25 1.45 -1.91
CA LEU A 195 0.43 0.25 -2.06
C LEU A 195 1.01 -0.68 -3.13
N ARG A 196 0.87 -1.99 -2.92
CA ARG A 196 1.25 -2.99 -3.94
C ARG A 196 0.11 -3.12 -4.95
N TRP A 197 0.36 -2.75 -6.20
CA TRP A 197 -0.58 -2.84 -7.31
C TRP A 197 -0.01 -3.71 -8.42
N ARG A 198 -0.69 -4.84 -8.73
CA ARG A 198 -0.31 -5.77 -9.81
C ARG A 198 1.19 -6.15 -9.80
N GLY A 199 1.72 -6.50 -8.63
CA GLY A 199 3.12 -6.92 -8.47
C GLY A 199 4.16 -5.79 -8.36
N SER A 200 3.75 -4.52 -8.50
CA SER A 200 4.63 -3.35 -8.33
C SER A 200 4.19 -2.48 -7.16
N ILE A 201 5.10 -1.81 -6.47
CA ILE A 201 4.73 -0.80 -5.47
C ILE A 201 4.46 0.53 -6.18
N LYS A 202 3.35 1.16 -5.78
CA LYS A 202 2.96 2.51 -6.17
C LYS A 202 3.08 3.44 -4.96
N TYR A 203 3.47 4.69 -5.18
CA TYR A 203 3.72 5.69 -4.14
C TYR A 203 2.85 6.93 -4.33
N PHE A 204 2.39 7.47 -3.19
CA PHE A 204 1.36 8.49 -3.15
C PHE A 204 1.70 9.58 -2.15
N CYS A 205 1.21 10.77 -2.48
CA CYS A 205 1.37 11.96 -1.67
C CYS A 205 0.75 11.83 -0.27
N ASN A 206 -0.42 11.17 -0.18
CA ASN A 206 -1.23 10.99 1.02
C ASN A 206 -2.39 10.01 0.71
N LEU A 207 -3.23 9.75 1.72
CA LEU A 207 -4.39 8.86 1.60
C LEU A 207 -5.38 9.29 0.50
N PHE A 208 -5.60 10.59 0.29
CA PHE A 208 -6.46 11.06 -0.81
C PHE A 208 -5.97 10.58 -2.17
N CYS A 209 -4.65 10.70 -2.41
CA CYS A 209 -4.00 10.21 -3.63
C CYS A 209 -4.22 8.69 -3.80
N VAL A 210 -4.14 7.91 -2.73
CA VAL A 210 -4.43 6.45 -2.73
C VAL A 210 -5.87 6.17 -3.13
N LEU A 211 -6.84 6.81 -2.48
CA LEU A 211 -8.27 6.63 -2.77
C LEU A 211 -8.60 7.04 -4.21
N LYS A 212 -8.01 8.15 -4.70
CA LYS A 212 -8.22 8.66 -6.07
C LYS A 212 -7.79 7.63 -7.09
N PHE A 213 -6.60 7.06 -6.89
CA PHE A 213 -6.04 6.04 -7.74
C PHE A 213 -6.96 4.82 -7.79
N CYS A 214 -7.32 4.26 -6.63
CA CYS A 214 -8.17 3.08 -6.55
C CYS A 214 -9.57 3.30 -7.16
N HIS A 215 -10.17 4.47 -6.95
CA HIS A 215 -11.45 4.83 -7.53
C HIS A 215 -11.38 4.90 -9.06
N HIS A 216 -10.37 5.59 -9.60
CA HIS A 216 -10.18 5.70 -11.04
C HIS A 216 -10.02 4.31 -11.71
N TYR A 217 -9.33 3.37 -11.07
CA TYR A 217 -9.24 2.00 -11.57
C TYR A 217 -10.55 1.24 -11.48
N SER A 218 -11.33 1.43 -10.41
CA SER A 218 -12.62 0.75 -10.25
C SER A 218 -13.62 1.16 -11.33
N VAL A 219 -13.62 2.44 -11.72
CA VAL A 219 -14.49 2.97 -12.79
C VAL A 219 -13.99 2.59 -14.18
N ASN A 220 -12.67 2.52 -14.36
CA ASN A 220 -12.05 2.28 -15.67
C ASN A 220 -11.52 0.86 -15.86
N ASP A 221 -11.90 -0.11 -15.01
CA ASP A 221 -11.41 -1.48 -15.12
C ASP A 221 -11.74 -2.03 -16.52
N PRO A 222 -10.72 -2.29 -17.37
CA PRO A 222 -10.93 -2.75 -18.73
C PRO A 222 -11.65 -4.11 -18.78
N VAL A 223 -11.66 -4.88 -17.69
CA VAL A 223 -12.36 -6.17 -17.63
C VAL A 223 -13.87 -6.00 -17.34
N HIS A 224 -14.32 -4.83 -16.87
CA HIS A 224 -15.76 -4.51 -16.82
C HIS A 224 -16.31 -4.06 -18.19
N LYS A 225 -15.43 -3.63 -19.10
CA LYS A 225 -15.84 -3.11 -20.41
C LYS A 225 -15.83 -4.15 -21.54
N LYS A 226 -15.31 -5.36 -21.33
CA LYS A 226 -15.43 -6.45 -22.31
C LYS A 226 -15.52 -7.80 -21.60
N GLY A 227 -16.57 -8.56 -21.93
CA GLY A 227 -16.57 -10.01 -21.79
C GLY A 227 -15.48 -10.60 -22.69
N ALA A 228 -14.24 -10.60 -22.19
CA ALA A 228 -13.14 -11.33 -22.77
C ALA A 228 -12.89 -12.53 -21.86
N VAL A 229 -13.36 -13.68 -22.32
CA VAL A 229 -13.08 -14.99 -21.73
C VAL A 229 -11.58 -15.20 -21.83
N PHE A 230 -10.87 -15.07 -20.71
CA PHE A 230 -9.49 -15.54 -20.61
C PHE A 230 -9.53 -16.96 -20.05
N THR A 231 -9.50 -17.95 -20.93
CA THR A 231 -9.27 -19.34 -20.55
C THR A 231 -7.80 -19.48 -20.18
N LEU A 232 -7.50 -19.73 -18.90
CA LEU A 232 -6.19 -20.23 -18.49
C LEU A 232 -6.11 -21.70 -18.93
N VAL A 233 -5.23 -22.03 -19.86
CA VAL A 233 -4.83 -23.42 -20.09
C VAL A 233 -3.67 -23.70 -19.13
N VAL A 234 -3.90 -24.56 -18.15
CA VAL A 234 -2.83 -25.18 -17.36
C VAL A 234 -2.21 -26.24 -18.26
N LEU A 235 -0.93 -26.07 -18.62
CA LEU A 235 -0.17 -27.16 -19.23
C LEU A 235 0.46 -27.97 -18.09
N GLU A 236 0.03 -29.21 -17.93
CA GLU A 236 0.75 -30.18 -17.13
C GLU A 236 1.63 -31.06 -18.03
N GLU A 237 2.90 -31.07 -17.62
CA GLU A 237 3.95 -32.08 -17.74
C GLU A 237 4.68 -32.47 -19.05
N SER A 238 6.01 -32.30 -18.92
CA SER A 238 7.05 -33.33 -19.07
C SER A 238 7.80 -33.48 -20.40
N LEU A 239 9.13 -33.33 -20.24
CA LEU A 239 10.28 -33.88 -20.96
C LEU A 239 10.42 -33.69 -22.49
N ARG A 240 11.46 -32.92 -22.84
CA ARG A 240 12.23 -32.88 -24.11
C ARG A 240 11.60 -32.16 -25.33
N THR A 241 12.34 -31.11 -25.75
CA THR A 241 12.54 -30.58 -27.12
C THR A 241 11.73 -29.32 -27.54
N TYR A 242 12.40 -28.16 -27.46
CA TYR A 242 12.42 -26.97 -28.33
C TYR A 242 11.18 -26.53 -29.19
N ILE A 243 10.47 -25.46 -28.72
CA ILE A 243 10.03 -24.15 -29.33
C ILE A 243 9.45 -24.11 -30.79
N PRO A 244 8.41 -23.29 -31.17
CA PRO A 244 7.99 -21.97 -30.61
C PRO A 244 6.50 -21.74 -30.27
N ALA A 245 6.29 -20.62 -29.55
CA ALA A 245 5.02 -20.04 -29.18
C ALA A 245 4.20 -19.56 -30.40
N VAL A 246 2.90 -19.85 -30.40
CA VAL A 246 1.92 -19.26 -31.33
C VAL A 246 1.10 -18.21 -30.57
N VAL A 247 1.18 -16.96 -31.02
CA VAL A 247 0.32 -15.86 -30.55
C VAL A 247 -0.85 -15.73 -31.52
N CYS A 248 -2.06 -16.06 -31.09
CA CYS A 248 -3.26 -15.80 -31.87
C CYS A 248 -3.84 -14.42 -31.52
N LEU A 249 -3.82 -13.49 -32.48
CA LEU A 249 -4.56 -12.24 -32.45
C LEU A 249 -5.86 -12.38 -33.28
N GLY A 250 -7.00 -12.54 -32.60
CA GLY A 250 -8.32 -12.31 -33.20
C GLY A 250 -8.95 -13.46 -34.01
N PRO A 251 -10.20 -13.28 -34.48
CA PRO A 251 -11.13 -14.39 -34.76
C PRO A 251 -11.17 -14.83 -36.23
N LEU A 252 -10.05 -14.86 -36.95
CA LEU A 252 -10.00 -15.45 -38.30
C LEU A 252 -9.17 -16.74 -38.28
N LEU A 253 -9.86 -17.88 -38.24
CA LEU A 253 -9.29 -19.18 -38.62
C LEU A 253 -9.06 -19.17 -40.13
N LEU A 254 -7.81 -19.01 -40.56
CA LEU A 254 -7.37 -19.49 -41.86
C LEU A 254 -6.74 -20.87 -41.66
N LEU A 255 -7.49 -21.90 -42.03
CA LEU A 255 -6.98 -23.27 -42.16
C LEU A 255 -6.02 -23.30 -43.35
N ILE A 256 -4.72 -23.52 -43.11
CA ILE A 256 -3.77 -23.90 -44.15
C ILE A 256 -3.58 -25.42 -44.04
N PRO A 257 -3.85 -26.21 -45.09
CA PRO A 257 -3.68 -27.65 -45.05
C PRO A 257 -2.17 -28.00 -45.02
N ALA A 258 -1.81 -28.99 -44.20
CA ALA A 258 -0.48 -29.56 -44.19
C ALA A 258 -0.19 -30.25 -45.53
N ARG A 259 0.92 -29.91 -46.18
CA ARG A 259 1.47 -30.66 -47.30
C ARG A 259 2.27 -31.83 -46.73
N SER A 260 2.00 -33.02 -47.26
CA SER A 260 2.60 -34.32 -46.95
C SER A 260 4.12 -34.32 -46.82
#